data_AF-A0A6M8WAT1-F1
#
_entry.id   AF-A0A6M8WAT1-F1
#
_cell.length_a   1.000
_cell.length_b   1.000
_cell.length_c   1.000
_cell.angle_alpha   90.00
_cell.angle_beta   90.00
_cell.angle_gamma   90.00
#
_symmetry.space_group_name_H-M   'P 1'
#
loop_
_entity.id
_entity.type
_entity.pdbx_description
1 polymer ?
#
loop_
_entity_poly.entity_id
_entity_poly.type
_entity_poly.pdbx_seq_one_letter_code
_entity_poly.pdbx_strand_id
1 'polypeptide(L)'
;MLKRRRERVRRAVMWAAGAVLVVSVAAWVASLWAITWAPTSPGISVGLVRGFFWLHNLGPFRGAGLHSVGWDWPPDWWFEDIGFFETRRFSTGLGWSLYVPIWMAAAVSGALLVGAYWNNRRHARSSVGHCPTCGYDLTGIDGVCPECGGAS
;
A
#
# COMPACT_ATOMS: atom_id res chain seq x y z
N MET A 1 -15.30 27.76 3.89
CA MET A 1 -13.87 27.48 3.58
C MET A 1 -13.43 26.03 3.86
N LEU A 2 -13.90 25.38 4.93
CA LEU A 2 -13.48 24.02 5.33
C LEU A 2 -13.78 22.90 4.31
N LYS A 3 -14.92 22.97 3.60
CA LYS A 3 -15.33 21.97 2.58
C LYS A 3 -14.31 21.81 1.45
N ARG A 4 -13.85 22.94 0.88
CA ARG A 4 -12.82 22.95 -0.18
C ARG A 4 -11.47 22.36 0.27
N ARG A 5 -11.10 22.51 1.56
CA ARG A 5 -9.86 21.92 2.10
C ARG A 5 -9.97 20.40 2.20
N ARG A 6 -11.10 19.88 2.69
CA ARG A 6 -11.35 18.42 2.78
C ARG A 6 -11.33 17.75 1.41
N GLU A 7 -11.94 18.36 0.40
CA GLU A 7 -11.94 17.83 -0.97
C GLU A 7 -10.54 17.79 -1.60
N ARG A 8 -9.68 18.78 -1.30
CA ARG A 8 -8.29 18.77 -1.77
C ARG A 8 -7.47 17.67 -1.09
N VAL A 9 -7.56 17.56 0.24
CA VAL A 9 -6.86 16.51 1.00
C VAL A 9 -7.28 15.13 0.51
N ARG A 10 -8.58 14.89 0.32
CA ARG A 10 -9.07 13.61 -0.18
C ARG A 10 -8.52 13.27 -1.57
N ARG A 11 -8.51 14.24 -2.49
CA ARG A 11 -7.91 14.03 -3.82
C ARG A 11 -6.43 13.70 -3.73
N ALA A 12 -5.66 14.45 -2.92
CA ALA A 12 -4.25 14.18 -2.71
C ALA A 12 -4.00 12.77 -2.16
N VAL A 13 -4.78 12.33 -1.17
CA VAL A 13 -4.70 10.97 -0.61
C VAL A 13 -5.01 9.90 -1.67
N MET A 14 -6.04 10.10 -2.50
CA MET A 14 -6.37 9.14 -3.57
C MET A 14 -5.26 9.07 -4.63
N TRP A 15 -4.67 10.20 -5.03
CA TRP A 15 -3.54 10.22 -5.95
C TRP A 15 -2.30 9.53 -5.36
N ALA A 16 -2.00 9.79 -4.09
CA ALA A 16 -0.90 9.13 -3.39
C ALA A 16 -1.12 7.61 -3.30
N ALA A 17 -2.31 7.16 -2.91
CA ALA A 17 -2.65 5.73 -2.86
C ALA A 17 -2.57 5.08 -4.26
N GLY A 18 -3.05 5.76 -5.30
CA GLY A 18 -2.92 5.32 -6.69
C GLY A 18 -1.46 5.17 -7.13
N ALA A 19 -0.62 6.17 -6.83
CA ALA A 19 0.80 6.12 -7.14
C ALA A 19 1.50 4.97 -6.39
N VAL A 20 1.23 4.78 -5.10
CA VAL A 20 1.78 3.68 -4.30
C VAL A 20 1.36 2.33 -4.87
N LEU A 21 0.10 2.17 -5.27
CA LEU A 21 -0.39 0.94 -5.89
C LEU A 21 0.37 0.63 -7.19
N VAL A 22 0.49 1.62 -8.09
CA VAL A 22 1.19 1.45 -9.37
C VAL A 22 2.65 1.09 -9.16
N VAL A 23 3.34 1.81 -8.27
CA VAL A 23 4.76 1.53 -7.95
C VAL A 23 4.92 0.15 -7.33
N SER A 24 4.03 -0.25 -6.42
CA SER A 24 4.08 -1.57 -5.77
C SER A 24 3.88 -2.69 -6.79
N VAL A 25 2.91 -2.55 -7.70
CA VAL A 25 2.68 -3.53 -8.77
C VAL A 25 3.88 -3.59 -9.71
N ALA A 26 4.40 -2.44 -10.13
CA ALA A 26 5.59 -2.38 -10.99
C ALA A 26 6.81 -3.02 -10.33
N ALA A 27 7.05 -2.75 -9.04
CA ALA A 27 8.12 -3.36 -8.26
C ALA A 27 7.94 -4.88 -8.11
N TRP A 28 6.71 -5.34 -7.85
CA TRP A 28 6.39 -6.76 -7.79
C TRP A 28 6.68 -7.46 -9.11
N VAL A 29 6.19 -6.90 -10.23
CA VAL A 29 6.43 -7.41 -11.58
C VAL A 29 7.93 -7.40 -11.91
N ALA A 30 8.64 -6.30 -11.68
CA ALA A 30 10.09 -6.20 -11.92
C ALA A 30 10.91 -7.21 -11.10
N SER A 31 10.50 -7.47 -9.86
CA SER A 31 11.18 -8.42 -8.98
C SER A 31 11.11 -9.88 -9.44
N LEU A 32 10.29 -10.20 -10.44
CA LEU A 32 10.22 -11.53 -11.06
C LEU A 32 11.44 -11.83 -11.95
N TRP A 33 12.13 -10.81 -12.45
CA TRP A 33 13.19 -11.00 -13.46
C TRP A 33 14.59 -10.54 -13.03
N ALA A 34 14.71 -9.76 -11.97
CA ALA A 34 16.00 -9.27 -11.50
C ALA A 34 16.07 -9.18 -9.98
N ILE A 35 17.22 -9.61 -9.44
CA ILE A 35 17.64 -9.27 -8.09
C ILE A 35 18.36 -7.93 -8.19
N THR A 36 17.72 -6.87 -7.73
CA THR A 36 18.42 -5.59 -7.54
C THR A 36 18.77 -5.45 -6.08
N TRP A 37 20.02 -5.09 -5.80
CA TRP A 37 20.46 -4.74 -4.46
C TRP A 37 21.32 -3.48 -4.53
N ALA A 38 21.20 -2.65 -3.51
CA ALA A 38 22.02 -1.45 -3.36
C ALA A 38 22.57 -1.41 -1.93
N PRO A 39 23.90 -1.25 -1.75
CA PRO A 39 24.46 -0.96 -0.44
C PRO A 39 24.05 0.47 -0.04
N THR A 40 23.35 0.60 1.10
CA THR A 40 22.90 1.92 1.58
C THR A 40 23.87 2.51 2.61
N SER A 41 24.49 1.66 3.43
CA SER A 41 25.51 2.02 4.43
C SER A 41 26.36 0.78 4.78
N PRO A 42 27.48 0.92 5.53
CA PRO A 42 28.25 -0.24 5.98
C PRO A 42 27.36 -1.19 6.80
N GLY A 43 27.08 -2.36 6.24
CA GLY A 43 26.31 -3.41 6.90
C GLY A 43 24.80 -3.38 6.64
N ILE A 44 24.25 -2.45 5.86
CA ILE A 44 22.83 -2.51 5.45
C ILE A 44 22.71 -2.68 3.92
N SER A 45 21.96 -3.69 3.52
CA SER A 45 21.55 -3.90 2.13
C SER A 45 20.03 -3.94 2.02
N VAL A 46 19.52 -3.39 0.92
CA VAL A 46 18.13 -3.51 0.52
C VAL A 46 18.05 -4.09 -0.88
N GLY A 47 16.96 -4.79 -1.17
CA GLY A 47 16.71 -5.24 -2.53
C GLY A 47 15.29 -5.73 -2.77
N LEU A 48 15.06 -6.12 -4.01
CA LEU A 48 13.81 -6.74 -4.47
C LEU A 48 14.12 -8.10 -5.07
N VAL A 49 13.35 -9.13 -4.67
CA VAL A 49 13.50 -10.48 -5.21
C VAL A 49 12.16 -11.22 -5.12
N ARG A 50 11.71 -11.82 -6.24
CA ARG A 50 10.58 -12.76 -6.29
C ARG A 50 9.31 -12.28 -5.55
N GLY A 51 8.99 -10.99 -5.65
CA GLY A 51 7.82 -10.37 -5.03
C GLY A 51 8.01 -9.87 -3.60
N PHE A 52 9.24 -9.90 -3.07
CA PHE A 52 9.59 -9.41 -1.73
C PHE A 52 10.53 -8.21 -1.81
N PHE A 53 10.26 -7.25 -0.93
CA PHE A 53 11.24 -6.27 -0.50
C PHE A 53 11.98 -6.86 0.70
N TRP A 54 13.31 -6.86 0.65
CA TRP A 54 14.12 -7.35 1.76
C TRP A 54 15.07 -6.27 2.26
N LEU A 55 15.25 -6.25 3.57
CA LEU A 55 16.17 -5.37 4.29
C LEU A 55 17.04 -6.26 5.17
N HIS A 56 18.35 -6.13 5.02
CA HIS A 56 19.31 -6.99 5.68
C HIS A 56 20.38 -6.17 6.38
N ASN A 57 20.67 -6.55 7.61
CA ASN A 57 21.68 -5.94 8.44
C ASN A 57 22.76 -6.98 8.78
N LEU A 58 23.96 -6.82 8.21
CA LEU A 58 25.14 -7.65 8.42
C LEU A 58 25.89 -7.32 9.72
N GLY A 59 25.45 -6.29 10.46
CA GLY A 59 26.16 -5.77 11.62
C GLY A 59 27.47 -5.04 11.24
N PRO A 60 28.36 -4.78 12.22
CA PRO A 60 29.57 -3.97 12.03
C PRO A 60 30.68 -4.64 11.21
N PHE A 61 30.44 -5.81 10.58
CA PHE A 61 31.47 -6.56 9.86
C PHE A 61 31.83 -5.90 8.53
N ARG A 62 32.86 -5.06 8.55
CA ARG A 62 33.60 -4.61 7.37
C ARG A 62 34.57 -5.71 6.94
N GLY A 63 34.29 -6.41 5.86
CA GLY A 63 35.33 -7.12 5.10
C GLY A 63 35.54 -8.61 5.38
N ALA A 64 34.69 -9.29 6.14
CA ALA A 64 34.58 -10.73 5.97
C ALA A 64 33.95 -10.93 4.59
N GLY A 65 34.76 -11.35 3.60
CA GLY A 65 34.28 -11.62 2.26
C GLY A 65 32.98 -12.40 2.37
N LEU A 66 31.91 -11.83 1.81
CA LEU A 66 30.66 -12.52 1.57
C LEU A 66 31.00 -13.67 0.60
N HIS A 67 31.64 -14.73 1.11
CA HIS A 67 31.32 -16.06 0.65
C HIS A 67 29.81 -16.05 0.70
N SER A 68 29.21 -16.19 -0.48
CA SER A 68 27.82 -16.52 -0.64
C SER A 68 27.52 -17.62 0.37
N VAL A 69 27.10 -17.23 1.58
CA VAL A 69 26.32 -18.08 2.47
C VAL A 69 25.26 -18.52 1.50
N GLY A 70 25.32 -19.79 1.10
CA GLY A 70 24.49 -20.32 0.02
C GLY A 70 23.13 -19.72 0.28
N TRP A 71 22.70 -18.84 -0.61
CA TRP A 71 21.35 -18.33 -0.54
C TRP A 71 20.55 -19.54 -1.00
N ASP A 72 20.42 -20.50 -0.09
CA ASP A 72 19.49 -21.60 -0.14
C ASP A 72 18.16 -20.90 0.04
N TRP A 73 17.73 -20.25 -1.04
CA TRP A 73 16.43 -19.65 -1.14
C TRP A 73 15.48 -20.79 -0.78
N PRO A 74 14.62 -20.59 0.22
CA PRO A 74 13.64 -21.60 0.56
C PRO A 74 12.92 -22.02 -0.73
N PRO A 75 12.71 -23.33 -0.93
CA PRO A 75 12.26 -23.89 -2.20
C PRO A 75 11.01 -23.20 -2.75
N ASP A 76 10.89 -23.24 -4.07
CA ASP A 76 10.34 -22.20 -4.95
C ASP A 76 8.82 -21.91 -4.87
N TRP A 77 8.12 -22.26 -3.80
CA TRP A 77 6.66 -22.23 -3.78
C TRP A 77 6.09 -21.98 -2.38
N TRP A 78 5.67 -20.73 -2.20
CA TRP A 78 4.52 -20.23 -1.45
C TRP A 78 4.20 -20.82 -0.05
N PHE A 79 4.22 -19.91 0.93
CA PHE A 79 3.60 -19.96 2.27
C PHE A 79 4.14 -20.95 3.32
N GLU A 80 4.84 -22.02 2.95
CA GLU A 80 5.18 -23.06 3.95
C GLU A 80 6.30 -22.65 4.93
N ASP A 81 7.19 -21.73 4.54
CA ASP A 81 8.32 -21.26 5.37
C ASP A 81 8.40 -19.72 5.49
N ILE A 82 7.26 -19.02 5.62
CA ILE A 82 7.30 -17.56 5.92
C ILE A 82 7.61 -17.35 7.40
N GLY A 83 8.84 -17.67 7.80
CA GLY A 83 9.48 -17.01 8.92
C GLY A 83 9.64 -15.52 8.58
N PHE A 84 8.60 -14.71 8.80
CA PHE A 84 8.63 -13.24 8.60
C PHE A 84 9.81 -12.57 9.31
N PHE A 85 10.37 -13.26 10.31
CA PHE A 85 11.61 -12.92 11.00
C PHE A 85 12.47 -14.17 11.15
N GLU A 86 13.31 -14.47 10.16
CA GLU A 86 14.40 -15.42 10.38
C GLU A 86 15.56 -14.68 11.06
N THR A 87 15.66 -14.82 12.38
CA THR A 87 16.80 -14.31 13.15
C THR A 87 17.93 -15.33 13.08
N ARG A 88 18.78 -15.24 12.06
CA ARG A 88 20.02 -16.03 12.03
C ARG A 88 21.00 -15.46 13.05
N ARG A 89 21.20 -16.18 14.15
CA ARG A 89 22.31 -15.91 15.06
C ARG A 89 23.61 -16.35 14.40
N PHE A 90 24.31 -15.40 13.78
CA PHE A 90 25.71 -15.60 13.43
C PHE A 90 26.51 -15.66 14.74
N SER A 91 27.49 -16.56 14.82
CA SER A 91 28.27 -16.86 16.03
C SER A 91 29.04 -15.67 16.61
N THR A 92 29.06 -14.52 15.94
CA THR A 92 29.84 -13.33 16.32
C THR A 92 29.07 -12.00 16.26
N GLY A 93 27.76 -11.99 15.95
CA GLY A 93 26.96 -10.75 15.94
C GLY A 93 25.49 -10.94 15.54
N LEU A 94 24.62 -10.05 16.04
CA LEU A 94 23.18 -10.03 15.75
C LEU A 94 22.89 -9.40 14.38
N GLY A 95 23.12 -10.16 13.31
CA GLY A 95 22.55 -9.83 12.00
C GLY A 95 21.06 -10.16 11.96
N TRP A 96 20.28 -9.41 11.16
CA TRP A 96 18.86 -9.69 10.96
C TRP A 96 18.44 -9.44 9.52
N SER A 97 17.40 -10.15 9.09
CA SER A 97 16.75 -9.96 7.79
C SER A 97 15.27 -9.73 8.00
N LEU A 98 14.71 -8.77 7.27
CA LEU A 98 13.28 -8.51 7.21
C LEU A 98 12.83 -8.68 5.76
N TYR A 99 11.82 -9.53 5.55
CA TYR A 99 11.20 -9.74 4.24
C TYR A 99 9.76 -9.23 4.29
N VAL A 100 9.45 -8.28 3.41
CA VAL A 100 8.13 -7.67 3.29
C VAL A 100 7.57 -8.02 1.91
N PRO A 101 6.46 -8.78 1.83
CA PRO A 101 5.81 -9.03 0.55
C PRO A 101 5.31 -7.73 -0.08
N ILE A 102 5.72 -7.45 -1.32
CA ILE A 102 5.38 -6.19 -2.03
C ILE A 102 3.86 -6.11 -2.27
N TRP A 103 3.20 -7.25 -2.42
CA TRP A 103 1.75 -7.31 -2.59
C TRP A 103 0.99 -6.73 -1.40
N MET A 104 1.56 -6.69 -0.19
CA MET A 104 0.90 -6.07 0.96
C MET A 104 0.69 -4.57 0.77
N ALA A 105 1.68 -3.85 0.22
CA ALA A 105 1.55 -2.43 -0.09
C ALA A 105 0.50 -2.19 -1.19
N ALA A 106 0.45 -3.08 -2.19
CA ALA A 106 -0.58 -3.06 -3.22
C ALA A 106 -1.98 -3.35 -2.66
N ALA A 107 -2.12 -4.35 -1.78
CA ALA A 107 -3.39 -4.73 -1.18
C ALA A 107 -3.95 -3.62 -0.28
N VAL A 108 -3.12 -3.02 0.58
CA VAL A 108 -3.53 -1.89 1.45
C VAL A 108 -3.94 -0.69 0.59
N SER A 109 -3.13 -0.31 -0.39
CA SER A 109 -3.43 0.83 -1.26
C SER A 109 -4.68 0.59 -2.11
N GLY A 110 -4.85 -0.63 -2.64
CA GLY A 110 -6.04 -1.06 -3.36
C GLY A 110 -7.29 -1.03 -2.50
N ALA A 111 -7.23 -1.55 -1.27
CA ALA A 111 -8.34 -1.51 -0.32
C ALA A 111 -8.77 -0.09 0.03
N LEU A 112 -7.81 0.84 0.21
CA LEU A 112 -8.10 2.26 0.44
C LEU A 112 -8.81 2.91 -0.76
N LEU A 113 -8.35 2.64 -1.98
CA LEU A 113 -8.98 3.16 -3.21
C LEU A 113 -10.38 2.61 -3.41
N VAL A 114 -10.55 1.29 -3.24
CA VAL A 114 -11.85 0.62 -3.32
C VAL A 114 -12.79 1.21 -2.26
N GLY A 115 -12.38 1.26 -0.99
CA GLY A 115 -13.17 1.84 0.09
C GLY A 115 -13.58 3.30 -0.18
N ALA A 116 -12.65 4.12 -0.69
CA ALA A 116 -12.93 5.51 -1.07
C ALA A 116 -13.95 5.62 -2.21
N TYR A 117 -13.88 4.73 -3.21
CA TYR A 117 -14.82 4.64 -4.32
C TYR A 117 -16.21 4.25 -3.82
N TRP A 118 -16.33 3.20 -3.00
CA TRP A 118 -17.61 2.77 -2.43
C TRP A 118 -18.23 3.84 -1.55
N ASN A 119 -17.43 4.53 -0.74
CA ASN A 119 -17.93 5.62 0.10
C ASN A 119 -18.47 6.80 -0.75
N ASN A 120 -17.76 7.14 -1.84
CA ASN A 120 -18.24 8.14 -2.80
C ASN A 120 -19.56 7.73 -3.44
N ARG A 121 -19.66 6.48 -3.89
CA ARG A 121 -20.86 5.99 -4.54
C ARG A 121 -22.06 5.96 -3.60
N ARG A 122 -21.85 5.64 -2.31
CA ARG A 122 -22.89 5.72 -1.28
C ARG A 122 -23.37 7.16 -1.06
N HIS A 123 -22.45 8.12 -0.94
CA HIS A 123 -22.80 9.53 -0.77
C HIS A 123 -23.51 10.11 -2.00
N ALA A 124 -23.07 9.73 -3.21
CA ALA A 124 -23.72 10.13 -4.45
C ALA A 124 -25.14 9.54 -4.56
N ARG A 125 -25.34 8.30 -4.13
CA ARG A 125 -26.68 7.68 -4.09
C ARG A 125 -27.59 8.33 -3.07
N SER A 126 -27.11 8.67 -1.88
CA SER A 126 -27.93 9.39 -0.89
C SER A 126 -28.30 10.81 -1.31
N SER A 127 -27.57 11.41 -2.26
CA SER A 127 -27.96 12.69 -2.86
C SER A 127 -28.93 12.58 -4.02
N VAL A 128 -29.13 11.39 -4.59
CA VAL A 128 -30.12 11.18 -5.67
C VAL A 128 -31.48 10.98 -5.01
N GLY A 129 -32.38 11.95 -5.22
CA GLY A 129 -33.73 11.91 -4.66
C GLY A 129 -33.88 12.62 -3.32
N HIS A 130 -32.88 13.33 -2.80
CA HIS A 130 -33.05 14.20 -1.63
C HIS A 130 -32.82 15.66 -2.00
N CYS A 131 -33.58 16.59 -1.42
CA CYS A 131 -33.39 18.03 -1.60
C CYS A 131 -31.98 18.44 -1.14
N PRO A 132 -31.16 19.11 -1.96
CA PRO A 132 -29.79 19.47 -1.59
C PRO A 132 -29.72 20.54 -0.48
N THR A 133 -30.83 21.24 -0.22
CA THR A 133 -30.92 22.34 0.75
C THR A 133 -31.32 21.84 2.14
N CYS A 134 -32.40 21.07 2.25
CA CYS A 134 -32.92 20.58 3.54
C CYS A 134 -32.73 19.08 3.79
N GLY A 135 -32.38 18.29 2.77
CA GLY A 135 -32.26 16.83 2.89
C GLY A 135 -33.60 16.08 2.89
N TYR A 136 -34.70 16.72 2.49
CA TYR A 136 -36.01 16.06 2.38
C TYR A 136 -36.02 15.05 1.23
N ASP A 137 -36.61 13.86 1.43
CA ASP A 137 -36.75 12.84 0.38
C ASP A 137 -37.79 13.27 -0.66
N LEU A 138 -37.33 13.51 -1.88
CA LEU A 138 -38.13 13.87 -3.06
C LEU A 138 -38.59 12.65 -3.85
N THR A 139 -38.32 11.42 -3.38
CA THR A 139 -38.83 10.22 -4.04
C THR A 139 -40.36 10.17 -3.93
N GLY A 140 -41.04 10.49 -5.05
CA GLY A 140 -42.51 10.48 -5.14
C GLY A 140 -43.18 11.86 -5.09
N ILE A 141 -42.42 12.95 -5.12
CA ILE A 141 -42.93 14.34 -5.20
C ILE A 141 -42.47 14.95 -6.54
N ASP A 142 -43.31 15.77 -7.18
CA ASP A 142 -43.12 16.35 -8.53
C ASP A 142 -41.96 17.38 -8.65
N GLY A 143 -40.80 17.09 -8.06
CA GLY A 143 -39.56 17.86 -8.19
C GLY A 143 -39.48 19.12 -7.33
N VAL A 144 -40.56 19.55 -6.67
CA VAL A 144 -40.57 20.72 -5.77
C VAL A 144 -40.54 20.28 -4.31
N CYS A 145 -39.53 20.74 -3.56
CA CYS A 145 -39.42 20.46 -2.13
C CYS A 145 -40.48 21.23 -1.34
N PRO A 146 -41.33 20.57 -0.53
CA PRO A 146 -42.40 21.24 0.23
C PRO A 146 -41.86 22.19 1.32
N GLU A 147 -40.69 21.88 1.88
CA GLU A 147 -40.04 22.69 2.92
C GLU A 147 -39.32 23.92 2.34
N CYS A 148 -38.76 23.81 1.13
CA CYS A 148 -37.90 24.83 0.54
C CYS A 148 -38.55 25.62 -0.61
N GLY A 149 -39.72 25.22 -1.10
CA GLY A 149 -40.52 25.96 -2.08
C GLY A 149 -39.96 26.03 -3.51
N GLY A 150 -38.84 25.35 -3.81
CA GLY A 150 -38.24 25.35 -5.15
C GLY A 150 -37.37 26.58 -5.40
N ALA A 151 -36.15 26.55 -4.88
CA ALA A 151 -35.06 27.35 -5.40
C ALA A 151 -33.87 26.41 -5.61
N SER A 152 -33.55 26.19 -6.88
CA SER A 152 -32.32 25.55 -7.36
C SER A 152 -31.08 26.26 -6.84
#